data_AF-A0A314ZX08-F1
#
_entry.id   AF-A0A314ZX08-F1
#
_cell.length_a   1.000
_cell.length_b   1.000
_cell.length_c   1.000
_cell.angle_alpha   90.00
_cell.angle_beta   90.00
_cell.angle_gamma   90.00
#
_symmetry.space_group_name_H-M   'P 1'
#
loop_
_entity.id
_entity.type
_entity.pdbx_description
1 polymer ?
#
loop_
_entity_poly.entity_id
_entity_poly.type
_entity_poly.pdbx_seq_one_letter_code
_entity_poly.pdbx_strand_id
1 'polypeptide(L)' 'MKDLYSLGARHIGVFSTAAVGCSPFDRNRGGLLRECLELELEEAAWFNSELSSELDYSELSQNRCFSDS' A
#
# COMPACT_ATOMS: atom_id res chain seq x y z
N MET A 1 -11.34 -3.73 0.33
CA MET A 1 -11.29 -4.11 -1.10
C MET A 1 -12.40 -5.11 -1.47
N LYS A 2 -12.47 -6.27 -0.79
CA LYS A 2 -13.47 -7.32 -1.06
C LYS A 2 -14.92 -6.82 -1.06
N ASP A 3 -15.26 -5.90 -0.15
CA ASP A 3 -16.61 -5.31 -0.09
C ASP A 3 -16.93 -4.41 -1.29
N LEU A 4 -15.95 -3.68 -1.82
CA LEU A 4 -16.16 -2.88 -3.04
C LEU A 4 -16.37 -3.79 -4.26
N TYR A 5 -15.65 -4.90 -4.33
CA TYR A 5 -15.85 -5.92 -5.37
C TYR A 5 -17.24 -6.58 -5.28
N SER A 6 -17.72 -6.89 -4.07
CA SER A 6 -19.05 -7.49 -3.87
C SER A 6 -20.18 -6.55 -4.26
N LEU A 7 -19.97 -5.24 -4.14
CA LEU A 7 -20.87 -4.19 -4.61
C LEU A 7 -20.78 -3.92 -6.13
N GLY A 8 -19.89 -4.61 -6.85
CA GLY A 8 -19.79 -4.50 -8.30
C GLY A 8 -18.65 -3.63 -8.83
N ALA A 9 -17.75 -3.11 -7.98
CA ALA A 9 -16.55 -2.44 -8.47
C ALA A 9 -15.66 -3.42 -9.24
N ARG A 10 -15.08 -2.96 -10.36
CA ARG A 10 -14.23 -3.78 -11.26
C ARG A 10 -12.85 -3.18 -11.53
N HIS A 11 -12.70 -1.87 -11.31
CA HIS A 11 -11.43 -1.17 -11.42
C HIS A 11 -11.18 -0.43 -10.12
N ILE A 12 -10.21 -0.90 -9.35
CA ILE A 12 -9.83 -0.31 -8.06
C ILE A 12 -8.35 0.04 -8.15
N GLY A 13 -8.04 1.33 -8.14
CA GLY A 13 -6.68 1.80 -7.96
C GLY A 13 -6.29 1.68 -6.49
N VAL A 14 -5.13 1.07 -6.22
CA VAL A 14 -4.57 0.95 -4.86
C VAL A 14 -3.25 1.70 -4.83
N PHE A 15 -3.09 2.57 -3.83
CA PHE A 15 -1.87 3.34 -3.60
C PHE A 15 -1.13 2.78 -2.40
N SER A 16 0.21 2.84 -2.44
CA SER A 16 1.05 2.57 -1.28
C SER A 16 0.95 3.71 -0.25
N THR A 17 1.63 3.58 0.89
CA THR A 17 1.64 4.58 1.97
C THR A 17 2.29 5.93 1.62
N ALA A 18 2.72 6.16 0.38
CA ALA A 18 3.54 7.31 0.00
C ALA A 18 4.81 7.40 0.88
N ALA A 19 5.56 8.51 0.80
CA ALA A 19 6.79 8.70 1.57
C ALA A 19 6.50 9.06 3.04
N VAL A 20 5.69 8.28 3.75
CA VAL A 20 5.45 8.42 5.20
C VAL A 20 6.79 8.31 5.93
N GLY A 21 7.01 9.21 6.88
CA GLY A 21 8.30 9.38 7.56
C GLY A 21 9.26 10.34 6.84
N CYS A 22 9.12 10.54 5.53
CA CYS A 22 9.93 11.48 4.76
C CYS A 22 9.13 12.58 4.06
N SER A 23 7.81 12.67 4.29
CA SER A 23 6.96 13.69 3.68
C SER A 23 7.37 15.09 4.16
N PRO A 24 7.03 16.18 3.44
CA PRO A 24 7.31 17.54 3.92
C PRO A 24 6.74 17.81 5.33
N PHE A 25 5.63 17.17 5.68
CA PHE A 25 5.05 17.22 7.02
C PHE A 25 5.93 16.50 8.06
N ASP A 26 6.41 15.30 7.75
CA ASP A 26 7.25 14.51 8.66
C ASP A 26 8.66 15.12 8.81
N ARG A 27 9.22 15.65 7.72
CA ARG A 27 10.50 16.36 7.72
C ARG A 27 10.47 17.61 8.61
N ASN A 28 9.29 18.22 8.80
CA ASN A 28 9.14 19.31 9.78
C ASN A 28 9.24 18.83 11.23
N ARG A 29 8.99 17.54 11.50
CA ARG A 29 9.10 16.90 12.81
C ARG A 29 10.50 16.33 13.07
N GLY A 30 11.31 16.09 12.03
CA GLY A 30 12.69 15.55 12.08
C GLY A 30 13.77 16.48 12.64
N GLY A 31 13.41 17.41 13.53
CA GLY A 31 14.37 18.31 14.19
C GLY A 31 15.07 19.30 13.25
N LEU A 32 16.23 19.82 13.70
CA LEU A 32 16.98 20.85 12.98
C LEU A 32 17.46 20.38 11.60
N LEU A 33 17.88 19.11 11.51
CA LEU A 33 18.36 18.48 10.27
C LEU A 33 17.22 18.01 9.36
N ARG A 34 15.96 18.17 9.82
CA ARG A 34 14.76 17.76 9.09
C ARG A 34 14.78 16.29 8.74
N GLU A 35 15.37 15.43 9.57
CA GLU A 35 15.55 14.00 9.29
C GLU A 35 14.23 13.31 8.96
N CYS A 36 14.34 12.20 8.23
CA CYS A 36 13.17 11.33 8.11
C CYS A 36 12.91 10.68 9.47
N LEU A 37 11.65 10.39 9.72
CA LEU A 37 11.24 9.66 10.91
C LEU A 37 11.35 8.17 10.58
N GLU A 38 12.44 7.56 11.03
CA GLU A 38 12.81 6.17 10.68
C GLU A 38 11.76 5.14 11.09
N LEU A 39 11.14 5.32 12.27
CA LEU A 39 10.08 4.43 12.74
C LEU A 39 8.87 4.46 11.79
N GLU A 40 8.38 5.66 11.46
CA GLU A 40 7.29 5.82 10.50
C GLU A 40 7.66 5.29 9.10
N LEU A 41 8.91 5.45 8.67
CA LEU A 41 9.39 4.92 7.39
C LEU A 41 9.43 3.38 7.38
N GLU A 42 9.88 2.75 8.47
CA GLU A 42 9.90 1.29 8.64
C GLU A 42 8.48 0.72 8.66
N GLU A 43 7.56 1.36 9.39
CA GLU A 43 6.14 0.98 9.40
C GLU A 43 5.51 1.11 8.02
N ALA A 44 5.83 2.17 7.28
CA ALA A 44 5.37 2.37 5.91
C ALA A 44 5.91 1.27 4.97
N ALA A 45 7.18 0.87 5.13
CA ALA A 45 7.78 -0.21 4.36
C ALA A 45 7.14 -1.56 4.67
N TRP A 46 6.92 -1.88 5.95
CA TRP A 46 6.25 -3.10 6.39
C TRP A 46 4.83 -3.18 5.82
N PHE A 47 4.05 -2.10 5.95
CA PHE A 47 2.70 -2.05 5.40
C PHE A 47 2.70 -2.23 3.88
N ASN A 48 3.62 -1.60 3.15
CA ASN A 48 3.69 -1.75 1.69
C ASN A 48 4.08 -3.16 1.26
N SER A 49 4.91 -3.86 2.05
CA SER A 49 5.23 -5.27 1.82
C SER A 49 3.99 -6.14 1.98
N GLU A 50 3.22 -5.95 3.05
CA GLU A 50 1.99 -6.72 3.30
C GLU A 50 0.89 -6.39 2.27
N LEU A 51 0.77 -5.11 1.89
CA LEU A 51 -0.15 -4.71 0.84
C LEU A 51 0.18 -5.37 -0.49
N SER A 52 1.46 -5.44 -0.86
CA SER A 52 1.90 -6.06 -2.10
C SER A 52 1.63 -7.56 -2.13
N SER A 53 1.85 -8.27 -1.01
CA SER A 53 1.57 -9.71 -0.92
C SER A 53 0.08 -10.03 -1.10
N GLU A 54 -0.81 -9.21 -0.51
CA GLU A 54 -2.26 -9.34 -0.65
C GLU A 54 -2.73 -9.04 -2.09
N LEU A 55 -2.13 -8.03 -2.74
CA LEU A 55 -2.45 -7.70 -4.13
C LEU A 55 -1.98 -8.79 -5.09
N ASP A 56 -0.76 -9.30 -4.94
CA ASP A 56 -0.24 -10.39 -5.76
C ASP A 56 -1.09 -11.66 -5.64
N TYR A 57 -1.53 -11.99 -4.41
CA TYR A 57 -2.46 -13.10 -4.20
C TYR A 57 -3.79 -12.89 -4.94
N SER A 58 -4.29 -11.65 -4.94
CA SER A 58 -5.55 -11.31 -5.63
C SER A 58 -5.43 -11.36 -7.16
N GLU A 59 -4.30 -10.96 -7.73
CA GLU A 59 -4.01 -11.08 -9.17
C GLU A 59 -3.91 -12.56 -9.58
N LEU A 60 -3.22 -13.38 -8.79
CA LEU A 60 -3.15 -14.84 -9.00
C LEU A 60 -4.54 -15.51 -8.91
N SER A 61 -5.40 -15.04 -8.00
CA SER A 61 -6.78 -15.52 -7.88
C SER A 61 -7.64 -15.15 -9.10
N GLN A 62 -7.50 -13.93 -9.62
CA GLN A 62 -8.23 -13.49 -10.82
C GLN A 62 -7.76 -14.25 -12.06
N ASN A 63 -6.45 -14.48 -12.20
CA ASN A 63 -5.90 -15.27 -13.31
C ASN A 63 -6.37 -16.73 -13.29
N ARG A 64 -6.54 -17.33 -12.09
CA ARG A 64 -7.13 -18.67 -11.97
C ARG A 64 -8.60 -18.73 -12.38
N CYS A 65 -9.41 -17.73 -12.02
CA CYS A 65 -10.81 -17.69 -12.46
C CYS A 65 -10.93 -17.48 -13.98
N PHE A 66 -9.97 -16.81 -14.62
CA PHE A 66 -9.95 -16.59 -16.07
C PHE A 66 -9.59 -17.85 -16.88
N SER A 67 -8.79 -18.77 -16.32
CA SER A 67 -8.41 -20.03 -16.98
C SER A 67 -9.47 -21.14 -16.96
N ASP A 68 -10.61 -20.93 -16.27
CA ASP A 68 -11.73 -21.88 -16.19
C ASP A 68 -12.95 -21.47 -17.08
N SER A 69 -12.76 -20.57 -18.05
CA SER A 69 -13.79 -20.12 -19.01
C SER A 69 -13.53 -20.54 -20.45
#